data_AF-A0A7X7SBG7-F1
#
_entry.id   AF-A0A7X7SBG7-F1
#
_cell.length_a   1.000
_cell.length_b   1.000
_cell.length_c   1.000
_cell.angle_alpha   90.00
_cell.angle_beta   90.00
_cell.angle_gamma   90.00
#
_symmetry.space_group_name_H-M   'P 1'
#
loop_
_entity.id
_entity.type
_entity.pdbx_description
1 polymer ?
#
loop_
_entity_poly.entity_id
_entity_poly.type
_entity_poly.pdbx_seq_one_letter_code
_entity_poly.pdbx_strand_id
1 'polypeptide(L)'
;MKTPARLFFLPLAFSLLASALPAADAPRIAVMQLRHETVTFLPIETTREDFVYPGSPAAGEDLLQTEPKGDMGGFVKVAREYGAELVGIESPGMPRTGIGSGWVTRDAYEHFVGRMIAELKAQGPFDGVYLAMHGAMAVRGIARPEAELARRVREVVGEKAFLAGTFDPHGNEDEAFLEHADFAFAYKYYPHYDGHLQGERAARMLVRAIRGDYRPTHAVRTVPILSATVYQWTGQPPWSTLVQRCLTWEAREPDVFVNFFYGFPWADVPDSGMCFQVITNDNAELAKTVADDL
;
A
#
# COMPACT_ATOMS: atom_id res chain seq x y z
N MET A 1 21.40 62.04 -54.21
CA MET A 1 21.85 60.71 -53.74
C MET A 1 21.78 60.70 -52.21
N LYS A 2 20.89 59.86 -51.65
CA LYS A 2 20.68 59.70 -50.20
C LYS A 2 21.62 58.61 -49.67
N THR A 3 22.34 58.88 -48.59
CA THR A 3 23.10 57.90 -47.80
C THR A 3 22.16 57.13 -46.88
N PRO A 4 22.29 55.79 -46.72
CA PRO A 4 21.44 55.04 -45.80
C PRO A 4 22.07 54.95 -44.40
N ALA A 5 21.25 55.13 -43.37
CA ALA A 5 21.60 54.89 -41.98
C ALA A 5 21.62 53.38 -41.69
N ARG A 6 22.68 52.89 -41.03
CA ARG A 6 22.78 51.51 -40.55
C ARG A 6 22.15 51.41 -39.16
N LEU A 7 21.06 50.65 -39.03
CA LEU A 7 20.53 50.22 -37.73
C LEU A 7 21.42 49.11 -37.16
N PHE A 8 21.96 49.31 -35.97
CA PHE A 8 22.58 48.25 -35.17
C PHE A 8 21.49 47.57 -34.33
N PHE A 9 21.28 46.27 -34.56
CA PHE A 9 20.52 45.40 -33.66
C PHE A 9 21.45 44.89 -32.56
N LEU A 10 21.20 45.26 -31.31
CA LEU A 10 21.80 44.63 -30.13
C LEU A 10 20.89 43.45 -29.72
N PRO A 11 21.38 42.22 -29.56
CA PRO A 11 20.57 41.14 -29.02
C PRO A 11 20.46 41.31 -27.49
N LEU A 12 19.23 41.42 -26.98
CA LEU A 12 18.94 41.29 -25.56
C LEU A 12 19.13 39.82 -25.17
N ALA A 13 20.19 39.50 -24.43
CA ALA A 13 20.34 38.20 -23.79
C ALA A 13 19.44 38.16 -22.54
N PHE A 14 18.33 37.42 -22.62
CA PHE A 14 17.53 37.06 -21.45
C PHE A 14 18.27 35.98 -20.66
N SER A 15 18.93 36.37 -19.58
CA SER A 15 19.48 35.45 -18.58
C SER A 15 18.35 34.92 -17.70
N LEU A 16 17.82 33.75 -18.03
CA LEU A 16 16.99 32.95 -17.13
C LEU A 16 17.87 32.39 -16.01
N LEU A 17 17.97 33.12 -14.90
CA LEU A 17 18.41 32.56 -13.62
C LEU A 17 17.26 31.72 -13.06
N ALA A 18 17.19 30.45 -13.49
CA ALA A 18 16.43 29.44 -12.76
C ALA A 18 17.14 29.24 -11.41
N SER A 19 16.53 29.74 -10.33
CA SER A 19 16.94 29.34 -8.99
C SER A 19 16.59 27.85 -8.85
N ALA A 20 17.61 27.00 -8.87
CA ALA A 20 17.44 25.61 -8.49
C ALA A 20 17.05 25.60 -7.01
N LEU A 21 15.82 25.20 -6.71
CA LEU A 21 15.46 24.74 -5.38
C LEU A 21 16.50 23.68 -4.99
N PRO A 22 17.03 23.70 -3.75
CA PRO A 22 17.94 22.65 -3.30
C PRO A 22 17.27 21.30 -3.56
N ALA A 23 17.95 20.41 -4.26
CA ALA A 23 17.45 19.07 -4.51
C ALA A 23 17.16 18.43 -3.14
N ALA A 24 15.89 18.16 -2.85
CA ALA A 24 15.53 17.37 -1.68
C ALA A 24 16.28 16.05 -1.77
N ASP A 25 16.86 15.59 -0.67
CA ASP A 25 17.53 14.29 -0.61
C ASP A 25 16.56 13.20 -1.12
N ALA A 26 17.12 12.18 -1.79
CA ALA A 26 16.35 11.08 -2.33
C ALA A 26 15.54 10.39 -1.21
N PRO A 27 14.19 10.28 -1.33
CA PRO A 27 13.39 9.60 -0.32
C PRO A 27 13.92 8.19 -0.07
N ARG A 28 14.20 7.86 1.20
CA ARG A 28 14.67 6.53 1.58
C ARG A 28 13.54 5.72 2.17
N ILE A 29 13.13 4.68 1.46
CA ILE A 29 11.92 3.92 1.76
C ILE A 29 12.26 2.46 2.08
N ALA A 30 11.82 1.99 3.25
CA ALA A 30 11.85 0.58 3.59
C ALA A 30 10.72 -0.16 2.85
N VAL A 31 11.00 -1.35 2.33
CA VAL A 31 10.04 -2.22 1.65
C VAL A 31 9.95 -3.53 2.41
N MET A 32 8.74 -3.93 2.77
CA MET A 32 8.46 -5.10 3.60
C MET A 32 7.26 -5.86 3.02
N GLN A 33 7.17 -7.17 3.28
CA GLN A 33 5.98 -7.94 2.92
C GLN A 33 5.64 -8.98 3.99
N LEU A 34 4.35 -9.24 4.17
CA LEU A 34 3.85 -10.41 4.89
C LEU A 34 2.42 -10.65 4.41
N ARG A 35 2.19 -11.81 3.80
CA ARG A 35 0.95 -12.08 3.07
C ARG A 35 0.44 -13.48 3.36
N HIS A 36 -0.83 -13.58 3.69
CA HIS A 36 -1.54 -14.84 3.84
C HIS A 36 -3.05 -14.61 3.78
N GLU A 37 -3.80 -15.54 3.19
CA GLU A 37 -5.26 -15.54 3.15
C GLU A 37 -5.79 -16.65 4.06
N THR A 38 -6.22 -16.31 5.26
CA THR A 38 -6.37 -17.33 6.30
C THR A 38 -7.77 -17.90 6.34
N VAL A 39 -7.88 -19.20 6.09
CA VAL A 39 -9.12 -19.96 6.25
C VAL A 39 -9.18 -20.52 7.68
N THR A 40 -9.73 -19.76 8.62
CA THR A 40 -9.70 -20.07 10.06
C THR A 40 -10.45 -21.35 10.46
N PHE A 41 -11.26 -21.88 9.54
CA PHE A 41 -12.02 -23.12 9.71
C PHE A 41 -11.23 -24.37 9.30
N LEU A 42 -10.06 -24.23 8.67
CA LEU A 42 -9.20 -25.37 8.38
C LEU A 42 -8.50 -25.87 9.65
N PRO A 43 -8.38 -27.20 9.81
CA PRO A 43 -7.73 -27.79 10.98
C PRO A 43 -6.20 -27.73 10.92
N ILE A 44 -5.63 -27.37 9.77
CA ILE A 44 -4.19 -27.32 9.53
C ILE A 44 -3.73 -25.87 9.72
N GLU A 45 -2.73 -25.66 10.57
CA GLU A 45 -2.13 -24.35 10.79
C GLU A 45 -0.96 -24.10 9.84
N THR A 46 -0.71 -22.83 9.53
CA THR A 46 0.43 -22.35 8.76
C THR A 46 1.56 -21.99 9.73
N THR A 47 2.61 -22.79 9.69
CA THR A 47 3.73 -22.78 10.62
C THR A 47 4.89 -21.94 10.09
N ARG A 48 5.91 -21.72 10.93
CA ARG A 48 7.11 -20.98 10.53
C ARG A 48 7.82 -21.67 9.37
N GLU A 49 7.90 -23.00 9.42
CA GLU A 49 8.57 -23.83 8.43
C GLU A 49 7.97 -23.66 7.03
N ASP A 50 6.66 -23.37 6.95
CA ASP A 50 5.96 -23.17 5.68
C ASP A 50 6.46 -21.93 4.93
N PHE A 51 7.01 -20.95 5.64
CA PHE A 51 7.60 -19.74 5.07
C PHE A 51 9.11 -19.85 4.79
N VAL A 52 9.78 -20.94 5.18
CA VAL A 52 11.24 -21.07 5.06
C VAL A 52 11.60 -21.99 3.89
N TYR A 53 12.20 -21.44 2.83
CA TYR A 53 12.61 -22.19 1.64
C TYR A 53 13.65 -21.41 0.81
N PRO A 54 14.29 -22.01 -0.21
CA PRO A 54 15.20 -21.26 -1.07
C PRO A 54 14.51 -20.02 -1.67
N GLY A 55 14.97 -18.82 -1.31
CA GLY A 55 14.35 -17.54 -1.68
C GLY A 55 13.34 -16.98 -0.68
N SER A 56 13.15 -17.60 0.49
CA SER A 56 12.29 -17.07 1.56
C SER A 56 12.83 -17.44 2.96
N PRO A 57 13.01 -16.47 3.86
CA PRO A 57 12.86 -15.02 3.66
C PRO A 57 13.82 -14.43 2.60
N ALA A 58 13.45 -13.29 2.03
CA ALA A 58 14.25 -12.52 1.09
C ALA A 58 14.49 -11.10 1.62
N ALA A 59 15.63 -10.51 1.30
CA ALA A 59 16.04 -9.17 1.72
C ALA A 59 16.70 -8.40 0.57
N GLY A 60 16.90 -7.10 0.73
CA GLY A 60 17.54 -6.26 -0.28
C GLY A 60 16.84 -6.39 -1.64
N GLU A 61 17.63 -6.46 -2.72
CA GLU A 61 17.09 -6.55 -4.08
C GLU A 61 16.27 -7.83 -4.32
N ASP A 62 16.61 -8.94 -3.66
CA ASP A 62 15.87 -10.21 -3.83
C ASP A 62 14.41 -10.04 -3.36
N LEU A 63 14.19 -9.28 -2.28
CA LEU A 63 12.83 -8.93 -1.84
C LEU A 63 12.12 -8.03 -2.85
N LEU A 64 12.82 -7.03 -3.40
CA LEU A 64 12.25 -6.09 -4.36
C LEU A 64 11.85 -6.78 -5.69
N GLN A 65 12.25 -8.03 -5.89
CA GLN A 65 11.99 -8.83 -7.09
C GLN A 65 11.03 -10.01 -6.86
N THR A 66 10.41 -10.16 -5.68
CA THR A 66 9.52 -11.30 -5.36
C THR A 66 8.26 -11.35 -6.24
N GLU A 67 7.68 -10.20 -6.59
CA GLU A 67 6.46 -10.11 -7.40
C GLU A 67 6.56 -8.99 -8.45
N PRO A 68 7.42 -9.13 -9.49
CA PRO A 68 7.76 -8.04 -10.40
C PRO A 68 6.58 -7.59 -11.30
N LYS A 69 5.53 -8.42 -11.41
CA LYS A 69 4.29 -8.10 -12.14
C LYS A 69 3.13 -7.71 -11.23
N GLY A 70 3.31 -7.83 -9.92
CA GLY A 70 2.31 -7.44 -8.92
C GLY A 70 2.59 -6.05 -8.37
N ASP A 71 2.00 -5.78 -7.21
CA ASP A 71 2.13 -4.53 -6.48
C ASP A 71 3.57 -4.26 -6.01
N MET A 72 4.34 -5.27 -5.61
CA MET A 72 5.78 -5.12 -5.33
C MET A 72 6.53 -4.53 -6.53
N GLY A 73 6.35 -5.12 -7.72
CA GLY A 73 6.99 -4.63 -8.94
C GLY A 73 6.54 -3.22 -9.33
N GLY A 74 5.25 -2.91 -9.17
CA GLY A 74 4.70 -1.57 -9.46
C GLY A 74 5.27 -0.52 -8.53
N PHE A 75 5.34 -0.85 -7.24
CA PHE A 75 5.94 0.01 -6.22
C PHE A 75 7.41 0.27 -6.53
N VAL A 76 8.20 -0.79 -6.73
CA VAL A 76 9.65 -0.69 -6.98
C VAL A 76 9.95 0.13 -8.22
N LYS A 77 9.23 -0.12 -9.31
CA LYS A 77 9.38 0.61 -10.58
C LYS A 77 9.13 2.10 -10.37
N VAL A 78 7.97 2.48 -9.84
CA VAL A 78 7.59 3.89 -9.73
C VAL A 78 8.39 4.61 -8.66
N ALA A 79 8.69 3.99 -7.52
CA ALA A 79 9.51 4.63 -6.49
C ALA A 79 10.91 4.99 -7.05
N ARG A 80 11.52 4.10 -7.85
CA ARG A 80 12.78 4.36 -8.55
C ARG A 80 12.66 5.44 -9.61
N GLU A 81 11.58 5.47 -10.40
CA GLU A 81 11.30 6.55 -11.36
C GLU A 81 11.19 7.92 -10.67
N TYR A 82 10.74 7.94 -9.42
CA TYR A 82 10.65 9.13 -8.57
C TYR A 82 11.96 9.46 -7.83
N GLY A 83 13.01 8.65 -8.01
CA GLY A 83 14.32 8.85 -7.42
C GLY A 83 14.42 8.43 -5.96
N ALA A 84 13.55 7.53 -5.48
CA ALA A 84 13.65 6.97 -4.13
C ALA A 84 14.75 5.89 -4.04
N GLU A 85 15.44 5.87 -2.90
CA GLU A 85 16.29 4.74 -2.48
C GLU A 85 15.40 3.70 -1.78
N LEU A 86 15.45 2.45 -2.24
CA LEU A 86 14.65 1.36 -1.68
C LEU A 86 15.52 0.40 -0.89
N VAL A 87 15.07 0.03 0.30
CA VAL A 87 15.71 -0.95 1.17
C VAL A 87 14.74 -2.08 1.46
N GLY A 88 14.98 -3.25 0.87
CA GLY A 88 14.20 -4.45 1.17
C GLY A 88 14.56 -5.01 2.56
N ILE A 89 13.62 -4.95 3.50
CA ILE A 89 13.76 -5.51 4.85
C ILE A 89 13.40 -6.99 4.82
N GLU A 90 14.25 -7.87 5.36
CA GLU A 90 14.09 -9.32 5.31
C GLU A 90 12.67 -9.74 5.69
N SER A 91 11.95 -10.28 4.71
CA SER A 91 10.53 -10.57 4.79
C SER A 91 10.26 -11.97 4.21
N PRO A 92 9.33 -12.74 4.79
CA PRO A 92 8.96 -14.04 4.24
C PRO A 92 8.20 -13.88 2.91
N GLY A 93 8.34 -14.87 2.03
CA GLY A 93 7.47 -15.08 0.88
C GLY A 93 6.11 -15.65 1.26
N MET A 94 5.36 -16.12 0.26
CA MET A 94 4.11 -16.87 0.50
C MET A 94 4.41 -18.24 1.11
N PRO A 95 3.57 -18.79 2.00
CA PRO A 95 3.84 -20.10 2.56
C PRO A 95 3.69 -21.20 1.50
N ARG A 96 4.43 -22.31 1.67
CA ARG A 96 4.38 -23.49 0.78
C ARG A 96 3.01 -24.16 0.73
N THR A 97 2.17 -23.92 1.72
CA THR A 97 0.78 -24.39 1.81
C THR A 97 -0.14 -23.69 0.79
N GLY A 98 0.33 -22.61 0.16
CA GLY A 98 -0.50 -21.71 -0.63
C GLY A 98 -1.15 -20.63 0.25
N ILE A 99 -1.71 -19.59 -0.38
CA ILE A 99 -2.24 -18.45 0.37
C ILE A 99 -3.49 -18.80 1.18
N GLY A 100 -4.34 -19.72 0.71
CA GLY A 100 -5.61 -20.13 1.33
C GLY A 100 -5.52 -21.27 2.34
N SER A 101 -4.58 -21.19 3.29
CA SER A 101 -4.40 -22.21 4.33
C SER A 101 -4.89 -21.75 5.71
N GLY A 102 -4.83 -22.61 6.73
CA GLY A 102 -5.43 -22.30 8.02
C GLY A 102 -4.62 -21.31 8.86
N TRP A 103 -4.96 -21.20 10.15
CA TRP A 103 -4.40 -20.18 11.05
C TRP A 103 -2.89 -20.05 10.94
N VAL A 104 -2.39 -18.83 10.76
CA VAL A 104 -0.96 -18.55 10.96
C VAL A 104 -0.66 -18.70 12.45
N THR A 105 0.31 -19.54 12.77
CA THR A 105 0.74 -19.72 14.16
C THR A 105 1.29 -18.41 14.72
N ARG A 106 1.03 -18.14 16.01
CA ARG A 106 1.62 -16.98 16.69
C ARG A 106 3.14 -16.99 16.59
N ASP A 107 3.74 -18.17 16.70
CA ASP A 107 5.18 -18.38 16.58
C ASP A 107 5.72 -17.89 15.23
N ALA A 108 5.08 -18.25 14.11
CA ALA A 108 5.48 -17.80 12.79
C ALA A 108 5.41 -16.27 12.67
N TYR A 109 4.29 -15.68 13.08
CA TYR A 109 4.10 -14.24 13.01
C TYR A 109 5.13 -13.48 13.85
N GLU A 110 5.28 -13.83 15.13
CA GLU A 110 6.22 -13.16 16.04
C GLU A 110 7.68 -13.35 15.57
N HIS A 111 8.01 -14.50 14.97
CA HIS A 111 9.33 -14.74 14.40
C HIS A 111 9.64 -13.79 13.24
N PHE A 112 8.79 -13.77 12.21
CA PHE A 112 9.06 -12.96 11.02
C PHE A 112 8.90 -11.47 11.30
N VAL A 113 7.80 -11.06 11.95
CA VAL A 113 7.60 -9.65 12.32
C VAL A 113 8.69 -9.18 13.27
N GLY A 114 9.14 -10.00 14.23
CA GLY A 114 10.24 -9.66 15.12
C GLY A 114 11.54 -9.37 14.37
N ARG A 115 11.89 -10.19 13.36
CA ARG A 115 13.08 -9.97 12.51
C ARG A 115 12.93 -8.73 11.64
N MET A 116 11.79 -8.58 10.98
CA MET A 116 11.45 -7.42 10.15
C MET A 116 11.59 -6.11 10.94
N ILE A 117 11.03 -6.05 12.14
CA ILE A 117 11.10 -4.87 13.02
C ILE A 117 12.53 -4.60 13.52
N ALA A 118 13.28 -5.64 13.87
CA ALA A 118 14.67 -5.49 14.30
C ALA A 118 15.57 -4.94 13.19
N GLU A 119 15.39 -5.41 11.96
CA GLU A 119 16.15 -4.95 10.80
C GLU A 119 15.73 -3.55 10.35
N LEU A 120 14.43 -3.25 10.32
CA LEU A 120 13.91 -1.90 10.08
C LEU A 120 14.56 -0.89 11.04
N LYS A 121 14.66 -1.24 12.33
CA LYS A 121 15.31 -0.40 13.33
C LYS A 121 16.82 -0.23 13.08
N ALA A 122 17.49 -1.30 12.68
CA ALA A 122 18.94 -1.29 12.45
C ALA A 122 19.34 -0.49 11.19
N GLN A 123 18.47 -0.46 10.18
CA GLN A 123 18.75 0.16 8.89
C GLN A 123 18.20 1.57 8.73
N GLY A 124 17.46 2.11 9.71
CA GLY A 124 16.93 3.47 9.68
C GLY A 124 18.00 4.57 9.73
N PRO A 125 17.62 5.85 9.58
CA PRO A 125 16.25 6.35 9.44
C PRO A 125 15.66 6.12 8.03
N PHE A 126 14.33 6.09 7.96
CA PHE A 126 13.56 6.01 6.71
C PHE A 126 12.57 7.17 6.65
N ASP A 127 12.34 7.69 5.44
CA ASP A 127 11.31 8.70 5.16
C ASP A 127 9.94 8.06 4.92
N GLY A 128 9.93 6.77 4.56
CA GLY A 128 8.70 6.02 4.48
C GLY A 128 8.89 4.51 4.54
N VAL A 129 7.77 3.80 4.64
CA VAL A 129 7.69 2.34 4.65
C VAL A 129 6.55 1.90 3.75
N TYR A 130 6.84 0.91 2.90
CA TYR A 130 5.85 0.21 2.10
C TYR A 130 5.64 -1.20 2.63
N LEU A 131 4.37 -1.53 2.90
CA LEU A 131 3.92 -2.80 3.42
C LEU A 131 3.09 -3.52 2.35
N ALA A 132 3.70 -4.52 1.74
CA ALA A 132 3.08 -5.33 0.72
C ALA A 132 2.30 -6.48 1.39
N MET A 133 1.00 -6.32 1.60
CA MET A 133 0.17 -7.22 2.45
C MET A 133 -0.98 -7.87 1.69
N HIS A 134 -1.75 -8.72 2.38
CA HIS A 134 -2.96 -9.33 1.83
C HIS A 134 -4.22 -8.68 2.38
N GLY A 135 -4.32 -8.49 3.70
CA GLY A 135 -5.49 -7.98 4.40
C GLY A 135 -6.42 -9.07 4.94
N ALA A 136 -6.15 -10.35 4.67
CA ALA A 136 -6.96 -11.48 5.16
C ALA A 136 -6.13 -12.44 6.03
N MET A 137 -5.03 -11.96 6.62
CA MET A 137 -4.23 -12.78 7.50
C MET A 137 -4.93 -12.89 8.87
N ALA A 138 -5.01 -14.11 9.40
CA ALA A 138 -5.49 -14.36 10.75
C ALA A 138 -4.42 -15.15 11.50
N VAL A 139 -4.05 -14.62 12.67
CA VAL A 139 -2.95 -15.15 13.48
C VAL A 139 -3.50 -15.56 14.84
N ARG A 140 -3.05 -16.69 15.36
CA ARG A 140 -3.44 -17.13 16.70
C ARG A 140 -3.11 -16.07 17.76
N GLY A 141 -4.16 -15.55 18.41
CA GLY A 141 -4.02 -14.59 19.51
C GLY A 141 -3.62 -13.17 19.08
N ILE A 142 -3.70 -12.84 17.79
CA ILE A 142 -3.51 -11.47 17.27
C ILE A 142 -4.71 -11.16 16.38
N ALA A 143 -5.53 -10.21 16.84
CA ALA A 143 -6.86 -9.93 16.28
C ALA A 143 -6.83 -9.35 14.86
N ARG A 144 -5.93 -8.39 14.61
CA ARG A 144 -5.80 -7.63 13.36
C ARG A 144 -4.33 -7.61 12.93
N PRO A 145 -3.82 -8.68 12.33
CA PRO A 145 -2.38 -8.87 12.13
C PRO A 145 -1.71 -7.79 11.26
N GLU A 146 -2.40 -7.27 10.26
CA GLU A 146 -1.95 -6.20 9.37
C GLU A 146 -1.84 -4.86 10.13
N ALA A 147 -2.86 -4.51 10.90
CA ALA A 147 -2.84 -3.34 11.78
C ALA A 147 -1.77 -3.45 12.87
N GLU A 148 -1.59 -4.63 13.47
CA GLU A 148 -0.52 -4.86 14.46
C GLU A 148 0.88 -4.71 13.86
N LEU A 149 1.08 -5.15 12.60
CA LEU A 149 2.34 -4.92 11.89
C LEU A 149 2.55 -3.41 11.66
N ALA A 150 1.54 -2.70 11.17
CA ALA A 150 1.61 -1.25 10.97
C ALA A 150 1.94 -0.50 12.26
N ARG A 151 1.31 -0.88 13.38
CA ARG A 151 1.59 -0.33 14.71
C ARG A 151 3.06 -0.49 15.10
N ARG A 152 3.61 -1.71 14.98
CA ARG A 152 5.02 -2.00 15.31
C ARG A 152 5.99 -1.26 14.39
N VAL A 153 5.66 -1.13 13.11
CA VAL A 153 6.46 -0.35 12.15
C VAL A 153 6.45 1.13 12.55
N ARG A 154 5.28 1.70 12.84
CA ARG A 154 5.12 3.09 13.31
C ARG A 154 5.95 3.37 14.56
N GLU A 155 5.97 2.45 15.52
CA GLU A 155 6.81 2.58 16.73
C GLU A 155 8.32 2.70 16.43
N VAL A 156 8.79 2.08 15.35
CA VAL A 156 10.21 2.13 14.96
C VAL A 156 10.54 3.39 14.17
N VAL A 157 9.73 3.75 13.17
CA VAL A 157 10.06 4.85 12.24
C VAL A 157 9.55 6.22 12.70
N GLY A 158 8.59 6.25 13.64
CA GLY A 158 8.00 7.45 14.21
C GLY A 158 7.04 8.18 13.27
N GLU A 159 6.48 9.29 13.75
CA GLU A 159 5.42 10.08 13.08
C GLU A 159 5.91 10.88 11.86
N LYS A 160 7.22 10.98 11.64
CA LYS A 160 7.77 11.75 10.50
C LYS A 160 7.81 10.94 9.21
N ALA A 161 7.92 9.62 9.31
CA ALA A 161 7.94 8.74 8.15
C ALA A 161 6.51 8.46 7.70
N PHE A 162 6.28 8.26 6.41
CA PHE A 162 4.97 7.87 5.89
C PHE A 162 4.87 6.35 5.73
N LEU A 163 3.70 5.76 5.95
CA LEU A 163 3.44 4.32 5.82
C LEU A 163 2.36 4.09 4.75
N ALA A 164 2.65 3.26 3.76
CA ALA A 164 1.68 2.84 2.75
C ALA A 164 1.54 1.32 2.70
N GLY A 165 0.31 0.82 2.66
CA GLY A 165 -0.01 -0.58 2.46
C GLY A 165 -0.68 -0.84 1.11
N THR A 166 -0.43 -1.99 0.51
CA THR A 166 -1.26 -2.55 -0.56
C THR A 166 -1.93 -3.84 -0.09
N PHE A 167 -3.11 -4.09 -0.64
CA PHE A 167 -4.00 -5.14 -0.17
C PHE A 167 -4.77 -5.82 -1.30
N ASP A 168 -5.19 -7.05 -1.01
CA ASP A 168 -6.19 -7.77 -1.78
C ASP A 168 -7.61 -7.31 -1.34
N PRO A 169 -8.58 -7.14 -2.26
CA PRO A 169 -9.94 -6.78 -1.90
C PRO A 169 -10.68 -7.84 -1.08
N HIS A 170 -10.18 -9.08 -1.00
CA HIS A 170 -10.67 -10.08 -0.06
C HIS A 170 -10.32 -9.76 1.39
N GLY A 171 -9.49 -8.75 1.68
CA GLY A 171 -9.13 -8.41 3.05
C GLY A 171 -10.32 -8.20 4.00
N ASN A 172 -10.15 -8.62 5.24
CA ASN A 172 -10.96 -8.21 6.38
C ASN A 172 -10.25 -7.03 7.02
N GLU A 173 -10.52 -5.82 6.53
CA GLU A 173 -9.88 -4.60 7.00
C GLU A 173 -10.92 -3.65 7.59
N ASP A 174 -10.51 -2.87 8.59
CA ASP A 174 -11.31 -1.82 9.20
C ASP A 174 -10.50 -0.51 9.32
N GLU A 175 -10.78 0.32 10.32
CA GLU A 175 -10.04 1.56 10.55
C GLU A 175 -8.65 1.32 11.17
N ALA A 176 -8.42 0.17 11.82
CA ALA A 176 -7.25 -0.06 12.66
C ALA A 176 -5.92 0.03 11.91
N PHE A 177 -5.87 -0.36 10.63
CA PHE A 177 -4.64 -0.19 9.84
C PHE A 177 -4.30 1.29 9.63
N LEU A 178 -5.30 2.11 9.29
CA LEU A 178 -5.13 3.55 9.05
C LEU A 178 -4.97 4.38 10.34
N GLU A 179 -5.23 3.81 11.52
CA GLU A 179 -4.80 4.42 12.79
C GLU A 179 -3.26 4.48 12.92
N HIS A 180 -2.53 3.68 12.14
CA HIS A 180 -1.07 3.57 12.21
C HIS A 180 -0.36 3.87 10.88
N ALA A 181 -1.06 3.69 9.76
CA ALA A 181 -0.57 3.94 8.42
C ALA A 181 -1.23 5.18 7.78
N ASP A 182 -0.55 5.76 6.81
CA ASP A 182 -0.98 6.96 6.12
C ASP A 182 -1.79 6.66 4.86
N PHE A 183 -1.50 5.51 4.22
CA PHE A 183 -2.13 5.10 2.98
C PHE A 183 -2.44 3.61 2.96
N ALA A 184 -3.54 3.26 2.30
CA ALA A 184 -3.91 1.91 1.91
C ALA A 184 -4.34 1.92 0.44
N PHE A 185 -3.97 0.89 -0.33
CA PHE A 185 -4.39 0.74 -1.72
C PHE A 185 -4.80 -0.71 -1.99
N ALA A 186 -6.10 -0.96 -2.02
CA ALA A 186 -6.67 -2.27 -2.33
C ALA A 186 -6.81 -2.45 -3.84
N TYR A 187 -6.62 -3.69 -4.32
CA TYR A 187 -6.95 -4.01 -5.71
C TYR A 187 -8.46 -3.80 -5.93
N LYS A 188 -8.83 -3.34 -7.13
CA LYS A 188 -10.24 -3.04 -7.44
C LYS A 188 -10.94 -4.19 -8.15
N TYR A 189 -10.19 -5.13 -8.71
CA TYR A 189 -10.74 -6.17 -9.56
C TYR A 189 -10.53 -7.58 -9.00
N TYR A 190 -11.54 -8.41 -9.23
CA TYR A 190 -11.49 -9.86 -9.06
C TYR A 190 -11.97 -10.52 -10.37
N PRO A 191 -11.16 -11.37 -11.05
CA PRO A 191 -9.79 -11.76 -10.68
C PRO A 191 -8.81 -10.59 -10.67
N HIS A 192 -7.73 -10.72 -9.91
CA HIS A 192 -6.77 -9.63 -9.65
C HIS A 192 -5.86 -9.40 -10.86
N TYR A 193 -5.97 -8.23 -11.49
CA TYR A 193 -5.10 -7.82 -12.60
C TYR A 193 -4.58 -6.39 -12.48
N ASP A 194 -4.95 -5.67 -11.42
CA ASP A 194 -4.55 -4.29 -11.17
C ASP A 194 -3.58 -4.12 -9.99
N GLY A 195 -3.04 -5.22 -9.43
CA GLY A 195 -2.10 -5.15 -8.31
C GLY A 195 -0.87 -4.28 -8.62
N HIS A 196 -0.30 -4.41 -9.82
CA HIS A 196 0.79 -3.53 -10.27
C HIS A 196 0.42 -2.05 -10.20
N LEU A 197 -0.81 -1.69 -10.61
CA LEU A 197 -1.27 -0.30 -10.58
C LEU A 197 -1.42 0.22 -9.15
N GLN A 198 -1.82 -0.63 -8.20
CA GLN A 198 -1.89 -0.24 -6.79
C GLN A 198 -0.50 -0.05 -6.18
N GLY A 199 0.47 -0.88 -6.55
CA GLY A 199 1.88 -0.65 -6.20
C GLY A 199 2.43 0.67 -6.75
N GLU A 200 2.19 0.94 -8.04
CA GLU A 200 2.58 2.21 -8.69
C GLU A 200 1.97 3.43 -7.97
N ARG A 201 0.70 3.30 -7.56
CA ARG A 201 -0.02 4.33 -6.81
C ARG A 201 0.56 4.53 -5.41
N ALA A 202 0.82 3.43 -4.69
CA ALA A 202 1.44 3.47 -3.36
C ALA A 202 2.79 4.21 -3.39
N ALA A 203 3.66 3.87 -4.34
CA ALA A 203 4.95 4.56 -4.50
C ALA A 203 4.78 6.06 -4.76
N ARG A 204 3.89 6.42 -5.70
CA ARG A 204 3.66 7.82 -6.06
C ARG A 204 3.14 8.64 -4.88
N MET A 205 2.17 8.11 -4.13
CA MET A 205 1.57 8.85 -3.01
C MET A 205 2.53 8.95 -1.84
N LEU A 206 3.26 7.88 -1.54
CA LEU A 206 4.26 7.88 -0.50
C LEU A 206 5.36 8.92 -0.77
N VAL A 207 5.90 8.98 -2.00
CA VAL A 207 6.90 10.00 -2.37
C VAL A 207 6.32 11.42 -2.33
N ARG A 208 5.09 11.62 -2.81
CA ARG A 208 4.43 12.94 -2.73
C ARG A 208 4.26 13.40 -1.28
N ALA A 209 3.87 12.50 -0.39
CA ALA A 209 3.73 12.81 1.02
C ALA A 209 5.09 13.18 1.67
N ILE A 210 6.14 12.40 1.41
CA ILE A 210 7.50 12.68 1.87
C ILE A 210 7.97 14.07 1.41
N ARG A 211 7.62 14.47 0.19
CA ARG A 211 7.95 15.80 -0.36
C ARG A 211 7.04 16.93 0.10
N GLY A 212 5.96 16.63 0.82
CA GLY A 212 4.98 17.60 1.31
C GLY A 212 3.90 18.00 0.32
N ASP A 213 3.79 17.30 -0.82
CA ASP A 213 2.79 17.53 -1.87
C ASP A 213 1.45 16.83 -1.59
N TYR A 214 1.39 15.97 -0.56
CA TYR A 214 0.20 15.25 -0.14
C TYR A 214 0.17 15.14 1.39
N ARG A 215 -0.97 15.46 2.01
CA ARG A 215 -1.20 15.28 3.45
C ARG A 215 -2.37 14.29 3.62
N PRO A 216 -2.09 13.05 4.00
CA PRO A 216 -3.12 12.02 4.06
C PRO A 216 -4.17 12.33 5.12
N THR A 217 -5.43 12.28 4.70
CA THR A 217 -6.61 12.25 5.57
C THR A 217 -7.52 11.13 5.09
N HIS A 218 -8.19 10.42 6.01
CA HIS A 218 -9.02 9.29 5.63
C HIS A 218 -10.39 9.29 6.32
N ALA A 219 -11.31 8.51 5.75
CA ALA A 219 -12.56 8.12 6.39
C ALA A 219 -12.83 6.64 6.08
N VAL A 220 -13.30 5.90 7.09
CA VAL A 220 -13.59 4.47 6.96
C VAL A 220 -15.06 4.19 7.25
N ARG A 221 -15.67 3.29 6.46
CA ARG A 221 -17.03 2.77 6.69
C ARG A 221 -17.05 1.27 6.58
N THR A 222 -17.44 0.61 7.66
CA THR A 222 -17.70 -0.83 7.67
C THR A 222 -19.19 -1.07 7.43
N VAL A 223 -19.50 -2.05 6.59
CA VAL A 223 -20.87 -2.49 6.33
C VAL A 223 -20.98 -3.95 6.80
N PRO A 224 -21.99 -4.31 7.61
CA PRO A 224 -22.12 -5.67 8.17
C PRO A 224 -22.66 -6.66 7.12
N ILE A 225 -21.95 -6.79 6.01
CA ILE A 225 -22.19 -7.71 4.92
C ILE A 225 -20.99 -8.63 4.80
N LEU A 226 -21.24 -9.94 4.78
CA LEU A 226 -20.28 -10.96 4.38
C LEU A 226 -20.73 -11.52 3.04
N SER A 227 -19.93 -11.28 2.00
CA SER A 227 -20.21 -11.79 0.66
C SER A 227 -19.48 -13.11 0.43
N ALA A 228 -20.14 -14.08 -0.22
CA ALA A 228 -19.48 -15.35 -0.54
C ALA A 228 -18.50 -15.15 -1.71
N THR A 229 -17.28 -15.67 -1.57
CA THR A 229 -16.18 -15.44 -2.53
C THR A 229 -16.51 -15.85 -3.96
N VAL A 230 -17.31 -16.89 -4.13
CA VAL A 230 -17.80 -17.37 -5.44
C VAL A 230 -18.63 -16.35 -6.22
N TYR A 231 -19.18 -15.32 -5.55
CA TYR A 231 -19.99 -14.27 -6.17
C TYR A 231 -19.26 -12.94 -6.32
N GLN A 232 -18.00 -12.81 -5.88
CA GLN A 232 -17.27 -11.52 -5.85
C GLN A 232 -16.73 -11.08 -7.22
N TRP A 233 -17.00 -11.80 -8.31
CA TRP A 233 -16.49 -11.49 -9.65
C TRP A 233 -16.92 -10.08 -10.11
N THR A 234 -15.94 -9.22 -10.38
CA THR A 234 -16.15 -7.82 -10.79
C THR A 234 -16.65 -7.62 -12.21
N GLY A 235 -16.84 -8.70 -12.97
CA GLY A 235 -17.39 -8.64 -14.33
C GLY A 235 -18.89 -8.39 -14.40
N GLN A 236 -19.60 -8.38 -13.27
CA GLN A 236 -21.05 -8.20 -13.22
C GLN A 236 -21.52 -7.40 -12.00
N PRO A 237 -22.73 -6.80 -12.05
CA PRO A 237 -23.34 -6.18 -10.87
C PRO A 237 -23.56 -7.20 -9.74
N PRO A 238 -23.51 -6.77 -8.47
CA PRO A 238 -23.34 -5.39 -8.03
C PRO A 238 -21.89 -4.87 -8.05
N TRP A 239 -20.89 -5.75 -8.14
CA TRP A 239 -19.49 -5.38 -7.97
C TRP A 239 -18.94 -4.51 -9.08
N SER A 240 -19.32 -4.78 -10.34
CA SER A 240 -18.92 -3.90 -11.45
C SER A 240 -19.44 -2.47 -11.23
N THR A 241 -20.68 -2.32 -10.75
CA THR A 241 -21.28 -1.02 -10.40
C THR A 241 -20.52 -0.34 -9.26
N LEU A 242 -20.15 -1.08 -8.22
CA LEU A 242 -19.40 -0.55 -7.08
C LEU A 242 -18.00 -0.07 -7.50
N VAL A 243 -17.28 -0.87 -8.30
CA VAL A 243 -15.98 -0.50 -8.86
C VAL A 243 -16.10 0.77 -9.70
N GLN A 244 -17.10 0.86 -10.58
CA GLN A 244 -17.34 2.07 -11.37
C GLN A 244 -17.67 3.28 -10.51
N ARG A 245 -18.39 3.10 -9.39
CA ARG A 245 -18.67 4.19 -8.45
C ARG A 245 -17.39 4.71 -7.79
N CYS A 246 -16.53 3.80 -7.33
CA CYS A 246 -15.21 4.15 -6.79
C CYS A 246 -14.37 4.93 -7.82
N LEU A 247 -14.25 4.39 -9.04
CA LEU A 247 -13.47 5.02 -10.11
C LEU A 247 -14.01 6.38 -10.54
N THR A 248 -15.33 6.58 -10.49
CA THR A 248 -15.94 7.88 -10.79
C THR A 248 -15.52 8.94 -9.78
N TRP A 249 -15.45 8.60 -8.49
CA TRP A 249 -14.92 9.50 -7.46
C TRP A 249 -13.44 9.82 -7.68
N GLU A 250 -12.61 8.79 -7.88
CA GLU A 250 -11.16 8.98 -8.13
C GLU A 250 -10.88 9.81 -9.39
N ALA A 251 -11.74 9.74 -10.40
CA ALA A 251 -11.60 10.52 -11.63
C ALA A 251 -12.14 11.96 -11.50
N ARG A 252 -13.19 12.18 -10.71
CA ARG A 252 -13.82 13.49 -10.53
C ARG A 252 -13.02 14.37 -9.57
N GLU A 253 -12.54 13.79 -8.49
CA GLU A 253 -11.86 14.50 -7.42
C GLU A 253 -10.37 14.12 -7.43
N PRO A 254 -9.47 15.01 -7.89
CA PRO A 254 -8.04 14.76 -7.82
C PRO A 254 -7.62 14.41 -6.39
N ASP A 255 -6.65 13.51 -6.27
CA ASP A 255 -6.09 13.08 -4.98
C ASP A 255 -7.07 12.33 -4.06
N VAL A 256 -8.25 11.93 -4.53
CA VAL A 256 -9.14 10.99 -3.85
C VAL A 256 -8.82 9.56 -4.29
N PHE A 257 -8.69 8.66 -3.31
CA PHE A 257 -8.57 7.22 -3.53
C PHE A 257 -9.62 6.48 -2.72
N VAL A 258 -10.21 5.45 -3.32
CA VAL A 258 -11.28 4.67 -2.71
C VAL A 258 -10.91 3.20 -2.75
N ASN A 259 -10.70 2.61 -1.58
CA ASN A 259 -10.64 1.17 -1.42
C ASN A 259 -12.01 0.64 -1.07
N PHE A 260 -12.34 -0.53 -1.61
CA PHE A 260 -13.41 -1.36 -1.08
C PHE A 260 -12.86 -2.76 -0.84
N PHE A 261 -13.28 -3.34 0.27
CA PHE A 261 -12.99 -4.70 0.67
C PHE A 261 -14.30 -5.47 0.73
N TYR A 262 -14.31 -6.68 0.19
CA TYR A 262 -15.46 -7.57 0.27
C TYR A 262 -15.65 -8.18 1.66
N GLY A 263 -14.56 -8.23 2.44
CA GLY A 263 -14.36 -9.18 3.52
C GLY A 263 -14.03 -10.60 3.00
N PHE A 264 -13.43 -11.40 3.87
CA PHE A 264 -13.16 -12.81 3.67
C PHE A 264 -14.07 -13.65 4.58
N PRO A 265 -15.12 -14.29 4.04
CA PRO A 265 -16.12 -15.01 4.86
C PRO A 265 -15.57 -16.31 5.46
N TRP A 266 -14.36 -16.72 5.08
CA TRP A 266 -13.72 -17.94 5.59
C TRP A 266 -12.78 -17.68 6.77
N ALA A 267 -12.79 -16.46 7.31
CA ALA A 267 -12.09 -16.08 8.53
C ALA A 267 -13.07 -15.65 9.64
N ASP A 268 -12.90 -16.25 10.82
CA ASP A 268 -13.55 -15.88 12.08
C ASP A 268 -12.67 -14.88 12.83
N VAL A 269 -12.72 -13.62 12.38
CA VAL A 269 -11.91 -12.50 12.86
C VAL A 269 -12.80 -11.30 13.19
N PRO A 270 -12.40 -10.41 14.12
CA PRO A 270 -13.29 -9.35 14.62
C PRO A 270 -13.62 -8.24 13.61
N ASP A 271 -12.80 -8.12 12.57
CA ASP A 271 -12.89 -7.19 11.44
C ASP A 271 -13.53 -7.83 10.20
N SER A 272 -14.13 -9.02 10.33
CA SER A 272 -14.87 -9.66 9.24
C SER A 272 -16.04 -8.83 8.75
N GLY A 273 -15.99 -8.39 7.48
CA GLY A 273 -17.06 -7.64 6.85
C GLY A 273 -16.60 -6.82 5.66
N MET A 274 -17.56 -6.25 4.94
CA MET A 274 -17.27 -5.26 3.90
C MET A 274 -16.79 -3.95 4.52
N CYS A 275 -15.82 -3.33 3.85
CA CYS A 275 -15.22 -2.08 4.33
C CYS A 275 -14.88 -1.16 3.16
N PHE A 276 -15.08 0.14 3.36
CA PHE A 276 -14.65 1.20 2.48
C PHE A 276 -13.65 2.07 3.20
N GLN A 277 -12.51 2.33 2.56
CA GLN A 277 -11.53 3.29 3.04
C GLN A 277 -11.36 4.36 1.97
N VAL A 278 -11.58 5.61 2.32
CA VAL A 278 -11.36 6.75 1.42
C VAL A 278 -10.20 7.55 1.93
N ILE A 279 -9.25 7.86 1.05
CA ILE A 279 -8.07 8.67 1.34
C ILE A 279 -8.11 9.92 0.47
N THR A 280 -7.83 11.07 1.08
CA THR A 280 -7.83 12.39 0.45
C THR A 280 -6.61 13.20 0.89
N ASN A 281 -6.36 14.31 0.19
CA ASN A 281 -5.29 15.24 0.49
C ASN A 281 -5.83 16.42 1.33
N ASP A 282 -5.60 16.37 2.64
CA ASP A 282 -5.98 17.40 3.64
C ASP A 282 -7.47 17.77 3.60
N ASN A 283 -8.35 16.80 3.38
CA ASN A 283 -9.78 17.04 3.21
C ASN A 283 -10.63 15.91 3.81
N ALA A 284 -10.73 15.91 5.14
CA ALA A 284 -11.49 14.91 5.90
C ALA A 284 -13.00 14.94 5.58
N GLU A 285 -13.58 16.12 5.31
CA GLU A 285 -15.01 16.23 4.95
C GLU A 285 -15.31 15.59 3.60
N LEU A 286 -14.40 15.74 2.62
CA LEU A 286 -14.50 15.02 1.35
C LEU A 286 -14.36 13.51 1.56
N ALA A 287 -13.39 13.06 2.36
CA ALA A 287 -13.22 11.63 2.65
C ALA A 287 -14.52 11.03 3.21
N LYS A 288 -15.14 11.72 4.18
CA LYS A 288 -16.42 11.35 4.76
C LYS A 288 -17.56 11.33 3.74
N THR A 289 -17.66 12.37 2.91
CA THR A 289 -18.72 12.47 1.88
C THR A 289 -18.66 11.32 0.90
N VAL A 290 -17.46 10.96 0.44
CA VAL A 290 -17.26 9.83 -0.47
C VAL A 290 -17.59 8.52 0.23
N ALA A 291 -17.12 8.33 1.46
CA ALA A 291 -17.35 7.10 2.21
C ALA A 291 -18.82 6.88 2.56
N ASP A 292 -19.59 7.94 2.83
CA ASP A 292 -21.03 7.89 3.11
C ASP A 292 -21.88 7.64 1.84
N ASP A 293 -21.32 7.89 0.65
CA ASP A 293 -21.99 7.66 -0.64
C ASP A 293 -21.83 6.22 -1.17
N LEU A 294 -20.77 5.53 -0.74
CA LEU A 294 -20.46 4.15 -1.11
C LEU A 294 -21.24 3.15 -0.25
#